data_AF-A0A2H0VCB8-F1
#
_entry.id   AF-A0A2H0VCB8-F1
#
_cell.length_a   1.000
_cell.length_b   1.000
_cell.length_c   1.000
_cell.angle_alpha   90.00
_cell.angle_beta   90.00
_cell.angle_gamma   90.00
#
_symmetry.space_group_name_H-M   'P 1'
#
loop_
_entity.id
_entity.type
_entity.pdbx_description
1 polymer ?
#
loop_
_entity_poly.entity_id
_entity_poly.type
_entity_poly.pdbx_seq_one_letter_code
_entity_poly.pdbx_strand_id
1 'polypeptide(L)'
;MLFSKDKTEKGGAMRSIEEVVAYASGALSRAAHERLLADDPRDHAPKWHVYGLLGHMYAVIEAAKRIEQRLELDFDLVRLSALHDIGKIKQFPEACRLVDAGQGTNRLYVGHENRSAGYALKVLCLPGDDVAAIKWHGLAYQARPETIAQHLGSEGAFLKWMLLSAADAVGFGWTEAQKAGRPKTAERFEEAASLLGAMPDSRALQVACDAVRTWQPVDPLEFTL
;
A
#
# COMPACT_ATOMS: atom_id res chain seq x y z
N MET A 1 -4.91 38.16 -24.43
CA MET A 1 -5.57 38.29 -23.12
C MET A 1 -6.87 37.54 -23.16
N LEU A 2 -6.97 36.42 -22.46
CA LEU A 2 -8.18 35.89 -21.83
C LEU A 2 -7.68 34.80 -20.88
N PHE A 3 -7.20 35.24 -19.71
CA PHE A 3 -7.00 34.38 -18.57
C PHE A 3 -8.38 33.88 -18.14
N SER A 4 -8.66 32.59 -18.36
CA SER A 4 -9.77 31.94 -17.68
C SER A 4 -9.41 31.87 -16.21
N LYS A 5 -10.21 32.60 -15.42
CA LYS A 5 -10.11 32.74 -13.97
C LYS A 5 -9.93 31.39 -13.27
N ASP A 6 -9.01 31.41 -12.32
CA ASP A 6 -8.90 30.49 -11.20
C ASP A 6 -10.28 30.05 -10.70
N LYS A 7 -10.60 28.78 -10.96
CA LYS A 7 -11.37 28.01 -9.99
C LYS A 7 -10.34 27.39 -9.07
N THR A 8 -10.19 28.00 -7.89
CA THR A 8 -9.77 27.27 -6.70
C THR A 8 -10.74 26.10 -6.52
N GLU A 9 -10.37 24.94 -7.05
CA GLU A 9 -11.13 23.71 -6.89
C GLU A 9 -11.17 23.37 -5.40
N LYS A 10 -12.36 23.54 -4.80
CA LYS A 10 -12.70 22.88 -3.56
C LYS A 10 -12.45 21.39 -3.79
N GLY A 11 -11.45 20.82 -3.11
CA GLY A 11 -11.03 19.43 -3.28
C GLY A 11 -12.23 18.48 -3.22
N GLY A 12 -12.62 17.95 -4.38
CA GLY A 12 -13.58 16.86 -4.47
C GLY A 12 -12.90 15.57 -4.00
N ALA A 13 -13.62 14.70 -3.30
CA ALA A 13 -13.15 13.35 -3.06
C ALA A 13 -12.94 12.65 -4.42
N MET A 14 -11.79 12.00 -4.63
CA MET A 14 -11.60 11.09 -5.76
C MET A 14 -12.65 9.99 -5.68
N ARG A 15 -13.23 9.60 -6.81
CA ARG A 15 -14.40 8.70 -6.88
C ARG A 15 -14.16 7.46 -7.70
N SER A 16 -13.01 7.36 -8.34
CA SER A 16 -12.60 6.20 -9.13
C SER A 16 -11.25 5.68 -8.65
N ILE A 17 -10.99 4.41 -8.93
CA ILE A 17 -9.72 3.79 -8.59
C ILE A 17 -8.59 4.30 -9.50
N GLU A 18 -8.93 4.72 -10.72
CA GLU A 18 -8.02 5.34 -11.69
C GLU A 18 -7.49 6.68 -11.17
N GLU A 19 -8.34 7.51 -10.56
CA GLU A 19 -7.91 8.76 -9.92
C GLU A 19 -6.97 8.48 -8.75
N VAL A 20 -7.26 7.47 -7.93
CA VAL A 20 -6.40 7.07 -6.81
C VAL A 20 -5.06 6.55 -7.30
N VAL A 21 -5.05 5.70 -8.33
CA VAL A 21 -3.82 5.21 -8.96
C VAL A 21 -3.05 6.38 -9.57
N ALA A 22 -3.68 7.28 -10.32
CA ALA A 22 -2.99 8.45 -10.89
C ALA A 22 -2.36 9.36 -9.83
N TYR A 23 -3.06 9.53 -8.70
CA TYR A 23 -2.56 10.29 -7.56
C TYR A 23 -1.38 9.60 -6.86
N ALA A 24 -1.48 8.29 -6.59
CA ALA A 24 -0.49 7.52 -5.83
C ALA A 24 0.72 7.07 -6.67
N SER A 25 0.50 6.69 -7.93
CA SER A 25 1.55 6.31 -8.91
C SER A 25 2.31 7.52 -9.42
N GLY A 26 1.86 8.71 -9.05
CA GLY A 26 2.60 9.90 -9.33
C GLY A 26 2.92 10.09 -10.81
N ALA A 27 1.91 10.17 -11.67
CA ALA A 27 2.03 10.86 -12.96
C ALA A 27 2.24 12.38 -12.70
N LEU A 28 3.32 12.72 -12.01
CA LEU A 28 3.56 13.99 -11.36
C LEU A 28 4.27 14.90 -12.34
N SER A 29 3.67 16.06 -12.57
CA SER A 29 4.46 17.22 -12.96
C SER A 29 5.53 17.50 -11.89
N ARG A 30 6.63 18.17 -12.27
CA ARG A 30 7.71 18.59 -11.36
C ARG A 30 7.22 19.20 -10.03
N ALA A 31 6.15 20.00 -10.07
CA ALA A 31 5.57 20.62 -8.87
C ALA A 31 4.97 19.60 -7.88
N ALA A 32 4.48 18.46 -8.38
CA ALA A 32 3.93 17.41 -7.54
C ALA A 32 5.03 16.46 -7.04
N HIS A 33 6.16 16.35 -7.76
CA HIS A 33 7.40 15.74 -7.26
C HIS A 33 7.99 16.57 -6.10
N GLU A 34 8.05 17.90 -6.24
CA GLU A 34 8.48 18.81 -5.16
C GLU A 34 7.59 18.69 -3.91
N ARG A 35 6.29 18.39 -4.06
CA ARG A 35 5.39 18.08 -2.93
C ARG A 35 5.66 16.72 -2.28
N LEU A 36 6.04 15.71 -3.07
CA LEU A 36 6.44 14.38 -2.57
C LEU A 36 7.75 14.46 -1.78
N LEU A 37 8.68 15.33 -2.18
CA LEU A 37 9.91 15.64 -1.44
C LEU A 37 9.67 16.48 -0.17
N ALA A 38 8.61 17.29 -0.16
CA ALA A 38 8.20 18.09 0.99
C ALA A 38 7.33 17.32 2.01
N ASP A 39 6.92 16.08 1.67
CA ASP A 39 6.20 15.17 2.57
C ASP A 39 7.18 14.69 3.66
N ASP A 40 7.00 15.15 4.89
CA ASP A 40 7.92 14.88 5.99
C ASP A 40 7.82 13.39 6.40
N PRO A 41 8.89 12.58 6.30
CA PRO A 41 8.89 11.19 6.76
C PRO A 41 8.52 11.06 8.24
N ARG A 42 8.70 12.14 9.02
CA ARG A 42 8.33 12.23 10.43
C ARG A 42 6.83 12.36 10.66
N ASP A 43 6.05 12.77 9.67
CA ASP A 43 4.60 12.75 9.76
C ASP A 43 4.06 11.33 9.58
N HIS A 44 4.68 10.48 8.74
CA HIS A 44 4.19 9.13 8.44
C HIS A 44 4.52 8.08 9.53
N ALA A 45 5.76 8.09 10.03
CA ALA A 45 6.25 7.35 11.19
C ALA A 45 7.79 7.49 11.20
N PRO A 46 8.38 8.45 11.95
CA PRO A 46 9.77 8.91 11.80
C PRO A 46 10.88 7.84 11.92
N LYS A 47 10.56 6.63 12.35
CA LYS A 47 11.53 5.58 12.70
C LYS A 47 11.49 4.37 11.76
N TRP A 48 10.56 4.34 10.80
CA TRP A 48 10.20 3.09 10.10
C TRP A 48 10.32 3.16 8.58
N HIS A 49 10.02 4.30 7.95
CA HIS A 49 10.06 4.45 6.48
C HIS A 49 11.18 5.39 6.03
N VAL A 50 11.78 5.09 4.87
CA VAL A 50 12.77 5.98 4.23
C VAL A 50 12.11 7.13 3.48
N TYR A 51 10.86 6.94 3.04
CA TYR A 51 10.09 7.93 2.28
C TYR A 51 8.91 8.49 3.10
N GLY A 52 8.45 9.69 2.74
CA GLY A 52 7.11 10.17 3.10
C GLY A 52 6.01 9.27 2.53
N LEU A 53 4.75 9.48 2.94
CA LEU A 53 3.60 8.66 2.55
C LEU A 53 3.45 8.54 1.03
N LEU A 54 3.55 9.66 0.29
CA LEU A 54 3.40 9.61 -1.18
C LEU A 54 4.57 8.90 -1.87
N GLY A 55 5.81 9.11 -1.38
CA GLY A 55 6.98 8.39 -1.89
C GLY A 55 6.93 6.89 -1.60
N HIS A 56 6.40 6.52 -0.44
CA HIS A 56 6.14 5.13 -0.08
C HIS A 56 5.10 4.51 -1.02
N MET A 57 3.92 5.10 -1.16
CA MET A 57 2.87 4.60 -2.05
C MET A 57 3.35 4.45 -3.50
N TYR A 58 4.16 5.40 -4.00
CA TYR A 58 4.80 5.29 -5.31
C TYR A 58 5.70 4.05 -5.42
N ALA A 59 6.63 3.88 -4.47
CA ALA A 59 7.56 2.75 -4.47
C ALA A 59 6.82 1.39 -4.36
N VAL A 60 5.71 1.34 -3.62
CA VAL A 60 4.84 0.16 -3.54
C VAL A 60 4.17 -0.12 -4.89
N ILE A 61 3.67 0.89 -5.59
CA ILE A 61 3.07 0.73 -6.93
C ILE A 61 4.10 0.23 -7.95
N GLU A 62 5.32 0.77 -7.94
CA GLU A 62 6.38 0.29 -8.83
C GLU A 62 6.79 -1.16 -8.52
N ALA A 63 6.81 -1.54 -7.24
CA ALA A 63 7.00 -2.93 -6.85
C ALA A 63 5.85 -3.84 -7.33
N ALA A 64 4.60 -3.38 -7.23
CA ALA A 64 3.43 -4.10 -7.72
C ALA A 64 3.49 -4.34 -9.24
N LYS A 65 3.83 -3.31 -10.04
CA LYS A 65 4.05 -3.45 -11.49
C LYS A 65 5.12 -4.50 -11.80
N ARG A 66 6.22 -4.50 -11.04
CA ARG A 66 7.30 -5.49 -11.19
C ARG A 66 6.86 -6.92 -10.84
N ILE A 67 5.93 -7.07 -9.90
CA ILE A 67 5.34 -8.37 -9.56
C ILE A 67 4.40 -8.82 -10.68
N GLU A 68 3.51 -7.96 -11.18
CA GLU A 68 2.61 -8.25 -12.31
C GLU A 68 3.37 -8.62 -13.58
N GLN A 69 4.53 -8.01 -13.86
CA GLN A 69 5.38 -8.43 -14.98
C GLN A 69 5.92 -9.86 -14.86
N ARG A 70 5.95 -10.43 -13.66
CA ARG A 70 6.46 -11.78 -13.38
C ARG A 70 5.36 -12.82 -13.24
N LEU A 71 4.09 -12.40 -13.13
CA LEU A 71 2.95 -13.26 -12.81
C LEU A 71 1.77 -12.94 -13.71
N GLU A 72 1.09 -13.95 -14.22
CA GLU A 72 -0.21 -13.77 -14.85
C GLU A 72 -1.27 -13.72 -13.74
N LEU A 73 -1.67 -12.52 -13.33
CA LEU A 73 -2.68 -12.30 -12.29
C LEU A 73 -4.06 -12.07 -12.93
N ASP A 74 -5.09 -12.58 -12.28
CA ASP A 74 -6.50 -12.35 -12.62
C ASP A 74 -7.09 -11.12 -11.92
N PHE A 75 -6.26 -10.38 -11.19
CA PHE A 75 -6.60 -9.13 -10.50
C PHE A 75 -5.49 -8.09 -10.69
N ASP A 76 -5.83 -6.83 -10.42
CA ASP A 76 -4.92 -5.69 -10.56
C ASP A 76 -4.29 -5.35 -9.20
N LEU A 77 -3.02 -5.73 -9.04
CA LEU A 77 -2.24 -5.51 -7.82
C LEU A 77 -1.88 -4.02 -7.66
N VAL A 78 -1.65 -3.30 -8.76
CA VAL A 78 -1.38 -1.86 -8.73
C VAL A 78 -2.52 -1.08 -8.08
N ARG A 79 -3.77 -1.44 -8.40
CA ARG A 79 -4.98 -0.87 -7.79
C ARG A 79 -5.05 -1.13 -6.29
N LEU A 80 -4.74 -2.35 -5.83
CA LEU A 80 -4.69 -2.66 -4.39
C LEU A 80 -3.57 -1.89 -3.68
N SER A 81 -2.40 -1.80 -4.30
CA SER A 81 -1.25 -1.05 -3.81
C SER A 81 -1.53 0.44 -3.71
N ALA A 82 -2.28 1.04 -4.63
CA ALA A 82 -2.67 2.44 -4.53
C ALA A 82 -3.66 2.72 -3.38
N LEU A 83 -4.35 1.69 -2.88
CA LEU A 83 -5.38 1.82 -1.85
C LEU A 83 -4.92 1.46 -0.43
N HIS A 84 -3.84 0.67 -0.27
CA HIS A 84 -3.48 0.10 1.04
C HIS A 84 -3.38 1.15 2.15
N ASP A 85 -2.77 2.30 1.83
CA ASP A 85 -2.51 3.40 2.75
C ASP A 85 -3.35 4.66 2.51
N ILE A 86 -4.38 4.57 1.66
CA ILE A 86 -5.25 5.73 1.34
C ILE A 86 -5.94 6.30 2.58
N GLY A 87 -6.17 5.48 3.61
CA GLY A 87 -6.71 5.87 4.91
C GLY A 87 -5.79 6.77 5.76
N LYS A 88 -4.53 6.98 5.33
CA LYS A 88 -3.57 7.96 5.89
C LYS A 88 -3.70 9.35 5.22
N ILE A 89 -4.41 9.37 4.09
CA ILE A 89 -4.93 10.43 3.24
C ILE A 89 -5.69 11.63 3.85
N LYS A 90 -5.08 12.64 4.49
CA LYS A 90 -5.88 13.76 5.09
C LYS A 90 -6.82 14.48 4.11
N GLN A 91 -6.48 14.56 2.82
CA GLN A 91 -7.35 15.15 1.78
C GLN A 91 -8.46 14.22 1.26
N PHE A 92 -8.75 13.10 1.93
CA PHE A 92 -9.91 12.25 1.63
C PHE A 92 -10.95 12.38 2.74
N PRO A 93 -11.84 13.39 2.66
CA PRO A 93 -12.81 13.65 3.70
C PRO A 93 -13.68 12.44 4.00
N GLU A 94 -13.94 11.55 3.03
CA GLU A 94 -14.79 10.37 3.21
C GLU A 94 -14.08 9.24 3.98
N ALA A 95 -12.79 9.01 3.71
CA ALA A 95 -11.98 8.05 4.47
C ALA A 95 -11.70 8.58 5.90
N CYS A 96 -11.50 9.88 6.06
CA CYS A 96 -11.27 10.54 7.36
C CYS A 96 -12.56 10.78 8.18
N ARG A 97 -13.70 11.10 7.54
CA ARG A 97 -14.99 11.37 8.22
C ARG A 97 -15.53 10.18 9.01
N LEU A 98 -15.09 8.97 8.70
CA LEU A 98 -15.54 7.76 9.41
C LEU A 98 -15.06 7.73 10.87
N VAL A 99 -14.17 8.63 11.33
CA VAL A 99 -13.64 8.63 12.70
C VAL A 99 -13.38 10.04 13.27
N ASP A 100 -14.14 11.07 12.85
CA ASP A 100 -13.96 12.41 13.43
C ASP A 100 -14.61 12.52 14.83
N ALA A 101 -13.83 12.19 15.85
CA ALA A 101 -13.97 12.74 17.20
C ALA A 101 -12.63 12.65 17.99
N GLY A 102 -11.71 13.57 17.71
CA GLY A 102 -10.83 14.13 18.76
C GLY A 102 -9.50 13.46 19.10
N GLN A 103 -8.68 12.98 18.14
CA GLN A 103 -7.37 12.42 18.47
C GLN A 103 -6.19 13.10 17.74
N GLY A 104 -5.14 13.45 18.52
CA GLY A 104 -3.95 14.18 18.07
C GLY A 104 -3.04 13.43 17.09
N THR A 105 -2.03 14.14 16.57
CA THR A 105 -1.23 13.74 15.39
C THR A 105 -0.52 12.38 15.49
N ASN A 106 -0.08 11.96 16.68
CA ASN A 106 0.52 10.64 16.91
C ASN A 106 -0.47 9.46 16.85
N ARG A 107 -1.79 9.73 16.75
CA ARG A 107 -2.84 8.72 16.63
C ARG A 107 -3.50 8.71 15.25
N LEU A 108 -3.03 9.56 14.32
CA LEU A 108 -3.64 9.72 12.99
C LEU A 108 -3.58 8.45 12.13
N TYR A 109 -2.59 7.58 12.35
CA TYR A 109 -2.40 6.37 11.55
C TYR A 109 -3.01 5.12 12.19
N VAL A 110 -3.49 5.21 13.43
CA VAL A 110 -4.17 4.10 14.08
C VAL A 110 -5.48 3.81 13.32
N GLY A 111 -5.63 2.57 12.86
CA GLY A 111 -6.80 2.12 12.12
C GLY A 111 -6.90 2.67 10.69
N HIS A 112 -5.79 3.11 10.09
CA HIS A 112 -5.77 3.51 8.68
C HIS A 112 -6.18 2.35 7.76
N GLU A 113 -5.86 1.12 8.14
CA GLU A 113 -6.22 -0.10 7.42
C GLU A 113 -7.75 -0.24 7.32
N ASN A 114 -8.45 0.06 8.41
CA ASN A 114 -9.93 0.07 8.42
C ASN A 114 -10.50 1.19 7.56
N ARG A 115 -9.85 2.35 7.52
CA ARG A 115 -10.28 3.49 6.68
C ARG A 115 -10.04 3.20 5.20
N SER A 116 -8.88 2.65 4.85
CA SER A 116 -8.55 2.20 3.49
C SER A 116 -9.55 1.15 3.00
N ALA A 117 -9.81 0.12 3.81
CA ALA A 117 -10.77 -0.93 3.49
C ALA A 117 -12.21 -0.41 3.43
N GLY A 118 -12.58 0.52 4.32
CA GLY A 118 -13.89 1.17 4.32
C GLY A 118 -14.12 2.00 3.06
N TYR A 119 -13.11 2.73 2.59
CA TYR A 119 -13.15 3.48 1.34
C TYR A 119 -13.26 2.55 0.13
N ALA A 120 -12.41 1.52 0.06
CA ALA A 120 -12.45 0.49 -0.99
C ALA A 120 -13.83 -0.18 -1.10
N LEU A 121 -14.45 -0.52 0.04
CA LEU A 121 -15.76 -1.16 0.06
C LEU A 121 -16.91 -0.20 -0.26
N LYS A 122 -16.97 0.94 0.44
CA LYS A 122 -18.16 1.80 0.44
C LYS A 122 -18.17 2.80 -0.70
N VAL A 123 -17.00 3.23 -1.17
CA VAL A 123 -16.87 4.24 -2.21
C VAL A 123 -16.56 3.59 -3.56
N LEU A 124 -15.63 2.64 -3.58
CA LEU A 124 -15.19 1.99 -4.82
C LEU A 124 -15.89 0.64 -5.10
N CYS A 125 -16.70 0.14 -4.16
CA CYS A 125 -17.44 -1.12 -4.30
C CYS A 125 -16.57 -2.33 -4.66
N LEU A 126 -15.35 -2.41 -4.10
CA LEU A 126 -14.45 -3.52 -4.38
C LEU A 126 -14.93 -4.86 -3.78
N PRO A 127 -14.58 -6.00 -4.40
CA PRO A 127 -14.84 -7.34 -3.87
C PRO A 127 -14.30 -7.57 -2.46
N GLY A 128 -14.91 -8.53 -1.74
CA GLY A 128 -14.54 -8.85 -0.36
C GLY A 128 -13.07 -9.23 -0.16
N ASP A 129 -12.49 -10.00 -1.09
CA ASP A 129 -11.08 -10.41 -1.02
C ASP A 129 -10.12 -9.22 -1.17
N ASP A 130 -10.45 -8.24 -2.02
CA ASP A 130 -9.65 -7.01 -2.21
C ASP A 130 -9.67 -6.17 -0.94
N VAL A 131 -10.86 -6.03 -0.35
CA VAL A 131 -11.08 -5.31 0.91
C VAL A 131 -10.35 -6.01 2.06
N ALA A 132 -10.35 -7.35 2.10
CA ALA A 132 -9.63 -8.13 3.10
C ALA A 132 -8.10 -7.94 2.98
N ALA A 133 -7.56 -8.01 1.76
CA ALA A 133 -6.14 -7.78 1.51
C ALA A 133 -5.71 -6.38 1.98
N ILE A 134 -6.48 -5.33 1.63
CA ILE A 134 -6.23 -3.95 2.07
C ILE A 134 -6.32 -3.82 3.59
N LYS A 135 -7.36 -4.39 4.21
CA LYS A 135 -7.59 -4.27 5.66
C LYS A 135 -6.49 -4.92 6.50
N TRP A 136 -5.90 -6.00 6.00
CA TRP A 136 -5.00 -6.84 6.79
C TRP A 136 -3.54 -6.79 6.32
N HIS A 137 -3.19 -5.91 5.37
CA HIS A 137 -1.83 -5.82 4.81
C HIS A 137 -0.74 -5.69 5.87
N GLY A 138 -1.00 -4.95 6.96
CA GLY A 138 -0.05 -4.74 8.07
C GLY A 138 0.26 -6.00 8.89
N LEU A 139 -0.52 -7.09 8.78
CA LEU A 139 -0.25 -8.34 9.50
C LEU A 139 1.11 -8.95 9.12
N ALA A 140 1.62 -8.68 7.92
CA ALA A 140 2.86 -9.25 7.40
C ALA A 140 4.08 -9.00 8.30
N TYR A 141 4.08 -7.91 9.05
CA TYR A 141 5.26 -7.47 9.80
C TYR A 141 5.32 -8.00 11.23
N GLN A 142 4.18 -8.26 11.86
CA GLN A 142 4.10 -8.51 13.31
C GLN A 142 3.18 -9.65 13.70
N ALA A 143 2.24 -10.06 12.84
CA ALA A 143 1.30 -11.12 13.19
C ALA A 143 1.98 -12.48 13.19
N ARG A 144 1.36 -13.43 13.90
CA ARG A 144 1.67 -14.85 13.78
C ARG A 144 0.97 -15.42 12.53
N PRO A 145 1.54 -16.43 11.87
CA PRO A 145 0.96 -17.06 10.68
C PRO A 145 -0.50 -17.53 10.87
N GLU A 146 -0.85 -18.05 12.05
CA GLU A 146 -2.22 -18.51 12.34
C GLU A 146 -3.22 -17.36 12.32
N THR A 147 -2.80 -16.17 12.77
CA THR A 147 -3.61 -14.96 12.74
C THR A 147 -3.83 -14.47 11.31
N ILE A 148 -2.81 -14.57 10.46
CA ILE A 148 -2.91 -14.26 9.03
C ILE A 148 -3.93 -15.20 8.37
N ALA A 149 -3.78 -16.52 8.56
CA ALA A 149 -4.67 -17.53 8.02
C ALA A 149 -6.13 -17.32 8.46
N GLN A 150 -6.35 -17.05 9.75
CA GLN A 150 -7.67 -16.81 10.32
C GLN A 150 -8.38 -15.59 9.71
N HIS A 151 -7.65 -14.50 9.45
CA HIS A 151 -8.26 -13.25 8.98
C HIS A 151 -8.53 -13.19 7.48
N LEU A 152 -7.73 -13.89 6.68
CA LEU A 152 -7.88 -13.87 5.22
C LEU A 152 -8.94 -14.87 4.76
N GLY A 153 -9.03 -16.05 5.39
CA GLY A 153 -10.17 -16.95 5.30
C GLY A 153 -10.44 -17.59 3.92
N SER A 154 -9.72 -17.21 2.87
CA SER A 154 -9.77 -17.78 1.53
C SER A 154 -8.39 -17.74 0.85
N GLU A 155 -8.18 -18.63 -0.11
CA GLU A 155 -6.96 -18.64 -0.94
C GLU A 155 -6.84 -17.37 -1.78
N GLY A 156 -7.95 -16.86 -2.32
CA GLY A 156 -7.99 -15.62 -3.12
C GLY A 156 -7.60 -14.38 -2.31
N ALA A 157 -8.17 -14.22 -1.10
CA ALA A 157 -7.78 -13.14 -0.20
C ALA A 157 -6.33 -13.27 0.25
N PHE A 158 -5.85 -14.50 0.49
CA PHE A 158 -4.46 -14.75 0.85
C PHE A 158 -3.48 -14.39 -0.27
N LEU A 159 -3.76 -14.78 -1.51
CA LEU A 159 -2.94 -14.43 -2.67
C LEU A 159 -2.81 -12.92 -2.83
N LYS A 160 -3.94 -12.19 -2.79
CA LYS A 160 -3.96 -10.74 -2.91
C LYS A 160 -3.23 -10.06 -1.77
N TRP A 161 -3.46 -10.51 -0.54
CA TRP A 161 -2.77 -10.01 0.65
C TRP A 161 -1.26 -10.24 0.56
N MET A 162 -0.82 -11.44 0.21
CA MET A 162 0.60 -11.79 0.14
C MET A 162 1.33 -10.93 -0.90
N LEU A 163 0.76 -10.80 -2.11
CA LEU A 163 1.36 -9.99 -3.16
C LEU A 163 1.32 -8.49 -2.84
N LEU A 164 0.26 -8.00 -2.21
CA LEU A 164 0.16 -6.63 -1.72
C LEU A 164 1.21 -6.35 -0.63
N SER A 165 1.33 -7.23 0.36
CA SER A 165 2.31 -7.12 1.44
C SER A 165 3.75 -7.27 0.94
N ALA A 166 3.98 -8.04 -0.12
CA ALA A 166 5.29 -8.11 -0.77
C ALA A 166 5.64 -6.78 -1.47
N ALA A 167 4.71 -6.19 -2.21
CA ALA A 167 4.90 -4.88 -2.81
C ALA A 167 5.13 -3.79 -1.75
N ASP A 168 4.33 -3.81 -0.68
CA ASP A 168 4.44 -2.92 0.47
C ASP A 168 5.82 -3.04 1.13
N ALA A 169 6.25 -4.26 1.42
CA ALA A 169 7.57 -4.51 1.98
C ALA A 169 8.69 -4.01 1.06
N VAL A 170 8.59 -4.12 -0.27
CA VAL A 170 9.60 -3.53 -1.16
C VAL A 170 9.58 -2.00 -1.06
N GLY A 171 8.39 -1.39 -1.16
CA GLY A 171 8.20 0.06 -1.10
C GLY A 171 8.42 0.69 0.29
N PHE A 172 8.51 -0.12 1.34
CA PHE A 172 8.91 0.28 2.69
C PHE A 172 10.32 0.89 2.70
N GLY A 173 11.18 0.45 1.77
CA GLY A 173 12.53 0.98 1.62
C GLY A 173 13.42 0.72 2.84
N TRP A 174 13.34 -0.48 3.41
CA TRP A 174 14.03 -0.90 4.65
C TRP A 174 15.42 -0.25 4.85
N THR A 175 15.60 0.41 5.99
CA THR A 175 16.93 0.82 6.46
C THR A 175 17.82 -0.40 6.70
N GLU A 176 19.14 -0.23 6.70
CA GLU A 176 20.10 -1.34 6.95
C GLU A 176 19.78 -2.12 8.24
N ALA A 177 19.40 -1.43 9.32
CA ALA A 177 19.03 -2.07 10.58
C ALA A 177 17.75 -2.91 10.48
N GLN A 178 16.82 -2.54 9.60
CA GLN A 178 15.56 -3.25 9.41
C GLN A 178 15.69 -4.40 8.38
N LYS A 179 16.67 -4.36 7.46
CA LYS A 179 16.88 -5.42 6.44
C LYS A 179 17.00 -6.81 7.06
N ALA A 180 17.52 -6.91 8.29
CA ALA A 180 17.56 -8.15 9.07
C ALA A 180 16.18 -8.78 9.35
N GLY A 181 15.10 -8.01 9.26
CA GLY A 181 13.72 -8.46 9.43
C GLY A 181 13.04 -8.97 8.15
N ARG A 182 13.63 -8.76 6.97
CA ARG A 182 13.07 -9.20 5.68
C ARG A 182 12.87 -10.72 5.61
N PRO A 183 13.85 -11.58 6.00
CA PRO A 183 13.67 -13.02 5.95
C PRO A 183 12.46 -13.50 6.76
N LYS A 184 12.25 -12.92 7.96
CA LYS A 184 11.10 -13.24 8.82
C LYS A 184 9.76 -12.86 8.21
N THR A 185 9.72 -11.86 7.33
CA THR A 185 8.47 -11.48 6.64
C THR A 185 8.15 -12.52 5.56
N ALA A 186 9.16 -12.95 4.79
CA ALA A 186 8.98 -14.02 3.79
C ALA A 186 8.66 -15.38 4.44
N GLU A 187 9.30 -15.73 5.57
CA GLU A 187 8.99 -16.95 6.34
C GLU A 187 7.52 -16.97 6.78
N ARG A 188 6.96 -15.82 7.20
CA ARG A 188 5.53 -15.73 7.54
C ARG A 188 4.61 -16.00 6.35
N PHE A 189 4.99 -15.61 5.13
CA PHE A 189 4.21 -15.95 3.93
C PHE A 189 4.20 -17.46 3.70
N GLU A 190 5.38 -18.09 3.78
CA GLU A 190 5.55 -19.54 3.61
C GLU A 190 4.76 -20.32 4.68
N GLU A 191 4.85 -19.91 5.96
CA GLU A 191 4.12 -20.54 7.07
C GLU A 191 2.61 -20.35 6.97
N ALA A 192 2.13 -19.15 6.63
CA ALA A 192 0.70 -18.88 6.48
C ALA A 192 0.11 -19.60 5.26
N ALA A 193 0.85 -19.69 4.15
CA ALA A 193 0.48 -20.48 2.97
C ALA A 193 0.30 -21.96 3.32
N SER A 194 1.26 -22.52 4.06
CA SER A 194 1.21 -23.90 4.55
C SER A 194 -0.01 -24.16 5.46
N LEU A 195 -0.28 -23.27 6.42
CA LEU A 195 -1.42 -23.40 7.34
C LEU A 195 -2.78 -23.31 6.63
N LEU A 196 -2.87 -22.49 5.58
CA LEU A 196 -4.09 -22.37 4.76
C LEU A 196 -4.25 -23.53 3.77
N GLY A 197 -3.23 -24.38 3.60
CA GLY A 197 -3.19 -25.34 2.49
C GLY A 197 -3.20 -24.65 1.12
N ALA A 198 -2.78 -23.38 1.07
CA ALA A 198 -2.86 -22.53 -0.11
C ALA A 198 -1.49 -22.39 -0.75
N MET A 199 -1.40 -22.68 -2.05
CA MET A 199 -0.28 -22.24 -2.90
C MET A 199 1.17 -22.54 -2.42
N PRO A 200 1.48 -23.67 -1.73
CA PRO A 200 2.80 -23.88 -1.12
C PRO A 200 3.97 -23.93 -2.12
N ASP A 201 3.70 -24.29 -3.39
CA ASP A 201 4.69 -24.33 -4.47
C ASP A 201 4.39 -23.33 -5.59
N SER A 202 3.52 -22.35 -5.34
CA SER A 202 3.11 -21.42 -6.38
C SER A 202 4.26 -20.49 -6.78
N ARG A 203 4.34 -20.18 -8.08
CA ARG A 203 5.20 -19.12 -8.60
C ARG A 203 4.93 -17.77 -7.91
N ALA A 204 3.69 -17.52 -7.50
CA ALA A 204 3.32 -16.30 -6.77
C ALA A 204 4.01 -16.20 -5.41
N LEU A 205 4.03 -17.29 -4.62
CA LEU A 205 4.72 -17.34 -3.33
C LEU A 205 6.23 -17.15 -3.51
N GLN A 206 6.83 -17.81 -4.50
CA GLN A 206 8.26 -17.65 -4.80
C GLN A 206 8.62 -16.20 -5.15
N VAL A 207 7.82 -15.55 -6.02
CA VAL A 207 8.03 -14.15 -6.39
C VAL A 207 7.82 -13.21 -5.19
N ALA A 208 6.80 -13.44 -4.37
CA ALA A 208 6.55 -12.64 -3.16
C ALA A 208 7.73 -12.73 -2.19
N CYS A 209 8.20 -13.95 -1.91
CA CYS A 209 9.32 -14.18 -1.01
C CYS A 209 10.63 -13.60 -1.55
N ASP A 210 10.93 -13.77 -2.84
CA ASP A 210 12.10 -13.14 -3.47
C ASP A 210 12.01 -11.62 -3.38
N ALA A 211 10.85 -11.04 -3.70
CA ALA A 211 10.65 -9.59 -3.63
C ALA A 211 10.97 -9.03 -2.25
N VAL A 212 10.42 -9.62 -1.19
CA VAL A 212 10.69 -9.21 0.19
C VAL A 212 12.17 -9.37 0.56
N ARG A 213 12.78 -10.50 0.17
CA ARG A 213 14.16 -10.84 0.57
C ARG A 213 15.18 -9.96 -0.15
N THR A 214 15.03 -9.75 -1.46
CA THR A 214 16.14 -9.29 -2.31
C THR A 214 15.90 -7.95 -2.99
N TRP A 215 14.65 -7.57 -3.26
CA TRP A 215 14.40 -6.37 -4.06
C TRP A 215 14.67 -5.09 -3.26
N GLN A 216 15.10 -4.07 -3.99
CA GLN A 216 15.17 -2.70 -3.50
C GLN A 216 13.97 -1.92 -4.05
N PRO A 217 13.45 -0.92 -3.30
CA PRO A 217 12.45 0.00 -3.85
C PRO A 217 13.00 0.69 -5.09
N VAL A 218 12.11 1.05 -6.01
CA VAL A 218 12.43 2.08 -7.00
C VAL A 218 12.48 3.39 -6.24
N ASP A 219 13.62 4.08 -6.30
CA ASP A 219 13.76 5.34 -5.57
C ASP A 219 12.91 6.42 -6.27
N PRO A 220 11.88 6.98 -5.60
CA PRO A 220 11.11 8.09 -6.16
C PRO A 220 11.99 9.31 -6.50
N LEU A 221 13.20 9.42 -5.94
CA LEU A 221 14.15 10.50 -6.20
C LEU A 221 14.90 10.40 -7.53
N GLU A 222 14.94 9.22 -8.18
CA GLU A 222 15.70 9.00 -9.41
C GLU A 222 15.01 9.57 -10.68
N PHE A 223 13.83 10.19 -10.54
CA PHE A 223 13.06 10.79 -11.65
C PHE A 223 13.45 12.24 -12.00
N THR A 224 14.58 12.74 -11.51
CA THR A 224 15.17 13.99 -12.01
C THR A 224 15.94 13.75 -13.32
N LEU A 225 15.24 13.52 -14.43
CA LEU A 225 15.74 13.77 -15.79
C LEU A 225 14.63 14.37 -16.67
#